data_AF-B3SKG0-F1
#
_entry.id   AF-B3SKG0-F1
#
_cell.length_a   1.000
_cell.length_b   1.000
_cell.length_c   1.000
_cell.angle_alpha   90.00
_cell.angle_beta   90.00
_cell.angle_gamma   90.00
#
_symmetry.space_group_name_H-M   'P 1'
#
loop_
_entity.id
_entity.type
_entity.pdbx_description
1 polymer ?
#
loop_
_entity_poly.entity_id
_entity_poly.type
_entity_poly.pdbx_seq_one_letter_code
_entity_poly.pdbx_strand_id
1 'polypeptide(L)'
;DVQILLTSREDPVSMRLLGAQYISKLVKISGISIAASRLKAKATYVFLVCKNCKKTREVPCRPGLGGAIVPRSCDNIPQPGEEPCPLDPWMVVPDRSQYVDQQTLKLQENPEDVPTGELPRNMLLSVDRHLVQTIVPGTRLTVMGIYSIFQASSSSNSHKGAVAIRQPYIRVV
;
A
#
# COMPACT_ATOMS: atom_id res chain seq x y z
N ASP A 1 20.33 3.70 -0.78
CA ASP A 1 18.94 3.79 -1.25
C ASP A 1 18.74 5.10 -2.00
N VAL A 2 18.14 5.07 -3.18
CA VAL A 2 17.79 6.27 -3.97
C VAL A 2 16.28 6.32 -4.12
N GLN A 3 15.67 7.48 -3.88
CA GLN A 3 14.25 7.74 -4.13
C GLN A 3 14.14 8.78 -5.24
N ILE A 4 13.44 8.42 -6.32
CA ILE A 4 13.17 9.33 -7.44
C ILE A 4 11.82 9.97 -7.19
N LEU A 5 11.75 11.29 -7.28
CA LEU A 5 10.53 12.07 -7.22
C LEU A 5 10.16 12.53 -8.62
N LEU A 6 8.89 12.40 -8.98
CA LEU A 6 8.38 12.83 -10.27
C LEU A 6 7.56 14.11 -10.08
N THR A 7 7.62 15.02 -11.06
CA THR A 7 6.80 16.24 -11.07
C THR A 7 6.26 16.49 -12.47
N SER A 8 4.98 16.84 -12.60
CA SER A 8 4.35 17.21 -13.87
C SER A 8 3.76 18.63 -13.82
N ARG A 9 3.83 19.33 -14.95
CA ARG A 9 3.21 20.65 -15.16
C ARG A 9 1.77 20.57 -15.68
N GLU A 10 1.27 19.38 -16.02
CA GLU A 10 -0.12 19.19 -16.45
C GLU A 10 -1.11 19.59 -15.35
N ASP A 11 -2.34 19.93 -15.72
CA ASP A 11 -3.38 20.30 -14.77
C ASP A 11 -3.83 19.10 -13.92
N PRO A 12 -4.17 19.32 -12.64
CA PRO A 12 -4.67 18.26 -11.78
C PRO A 12 -6.03 17.76 -12.24
N VAL A 13 -6.23 16.45 -12.17
CA VAL A 13 -7.52 15.81 -12.43
C VAL A 13 -8.39 15.92 -11.17
N SER A 14 -9.68 16.23 -11.35
CA SER A 14 -10.64 16.23 -10.25
C SER A 14 -10.74 14.84 -9.61
N MET A 15 -10.74 14.79 -8.27
CA MET A 15 -10.92 13.56 -7.50
C MET A 15 -12.19 12.79 -7.86
N ARG A 16 -13.22 13.49 -8.35
CA ARG A 16 -14.51 12.91 -8.76
C ARG A 16 -14.45 12.14 -10.08
N LEU A 17 -13.50 12.46 -10.95
CA LEU A 17 -13.32 11.82 -12.26
C LEU A 17 -12.46 10.55 -12.17
N LEU A 18 -11.84 10.28 -11.01
CA LEU A 18 -11.02 9.10 -10.80
C LEU A 18 -11.87 7.83 -10.69
N GLY A 19 -12.02 7.13 -11.82
CA GLY A 19 -12.66 5.82 -11.92
C GLY A 19 -11.69 4.66 -12.15
N ALA A 20 -12.25 3.51 -12.50
CA ALA A 20 -11.49 2.27 -12.75
C ALA A 20 -10.47 2.39 -13.88
N GLN A 21 -10.72 3.26 -14.87
CA GLN A 21 -9.84 3.54 -16.01
C GLN A 21 -8.49 4.16 -15.61
N TYR A 22 -8.39 4.71 -14.39
CA TYR A 22 -7.16 5.30 -13.86
C TYR A 22 -6.36 4.32 -12.96
N ILE A 23 -6.87 3.11 -12.70
CA ILE A 23 -6.17 2.14 -11.86
C ILE A 23 -4.82 1.79 -12.48
N SER A 24 -3.78 1.78 -11.63
CA SER A 24 -2.38 1.56 -12.00
C SER A 24 -1.79 2.63 -12.93
N LYS A 25 -2.43 3.80 -13.07
CA LYS A 25 -1.91 4.94 -13.83
C LYS A 25 -1.40 6.05 -12.91
N LEU A 26 -0.43 6.79 -13.40
CA LEU A 26 0.06 8.01 -12.77
C LEU A 26 -1.01 9.11 -12.94
N VAL A 27 -1.40 9.74 -11.83
CA VAL A 27 -2.37 10.82 -11.79
C VAL A 27 -1.83 11.97 -10.95
N LYS A 28 -2.23 13.18 -11.30
CA LYS A 28 -1.99 14.39 -10.54
C LYS A 28 -3.32 14.89 -9.99
N ILE A 29 -3.39 15.14 -8.70
CA ILE A 29 -4.60 15.65 -8.04
C ILE A 29 -4.26 16.81 -7.11
N SER A 30 -5.24 17.66 -6.83
CA SER A 30 -5.12 18.76 -5.88
C SER A 30 -6.14 18.61 -4.76
N GLY A 31 -5.81 19.08 -3.57
CA GLY A 31 -6.69 19.02 -2.42
C GLY A 31 -6.09 19.58 -1.14
N ILE A 32 -6.83 19.43 -0.04
CA ILE A 32 -6.41 19.82 1.30
C ILE A 32 -6.14 18.56 2.11
N SER A 33 -4.95 18.43 2.71
CA SER A 33 -4.73 17.36 3.70
C SER A 33 -5.55 17.62 4.94
N ILE A 34 -6.38 16.66 5.36
CA ILE A 34 -7.24 16.81 6.55
C ILE A 34 -6.75 16.00 7.74
N ALA A 35 -5.97 14.95 7.48
CA ALA A 35 -5.41 14.12 8.53
C ALA A 35 -4.13 13.43 8.07
N ALA A 36 -3.23 13.20 9.01
CA ALA A 36 -2.04 12.40 8.85
C ALA A 36 -2.06 11.31 9.93
N SER A 37 -1.83 10.06 9.54
CA SER A 37 -1.65 8.97 10.49
C SER A 37 -0.27 9.02 11.15
N ARG A 38 -0.10 8.27 12.25
CA ARG A 38 1.23 8.02 12.81
C ARG A 38 2.07 7.20 11.84
N LEU A 39 3.38 7.42 11.88
CA LEU A 39 4.37 6.59 11.20
C LEU A 39 4.19 5.11 11.52
N LYS A 40 4.37 4.26 10.51
CA LYS A 40 4.40 2.81 10.65
C LYS A 40 5.59 2.26 9.87
N ALA A 41 6.24 1.24 10.43
CA ALA A 41 7.23 0.46 9.70
C ALA A 41 6.53 -0.49 8.74
N LYS A 42 6.75 -0.31 7.44
CA LYS A 42 6.25 -1.21 6.40
C LYS A 42 7.40 -2.06 5.87
N ALA A 43 7.20 -3.38 5.83
CA ALA A 43 8.17 -4.27 5.22
C ALA A 43 8.25 -4.05 3.70
N THR A 44 9.47 -3.92 3.16
CA THR A 44 9.77 -3.97 1.71
C THR A 44 10.11 -5.38 1.28
N TYR A 45 10.86 -6.10 2.12
CA TYR A 45 11.22 -7.50 1.94
C TYR A 45 11.00 -8.24 3.25
N VAL A 46 10.36 -9.41 3.17
CA VAL A 46 10.12 -10.29 4.30
C VAL A 46 11.08 -11.46 4.23
N PHE A 47 11.85 -11.66 5.29
CA PHE A 47 12.73 -12.80 5.43
C PHE A 47 11.96 -13.99 6.03
N LEU A 48 11.98 -15.12 5.34
CA LEU A 48 11.31 -16.35 5.70
C LEU A 48 12.34 -17.43 6.03
N VAL A 49 12.03 -18.25 7.02
CA VAL A 49 12.80 -19.44 7.38
C VAL A 49 11.85 -20.63 7.50
N CYS A 50 12.18 -21.72 6.81
CA CYS A 50 11.42 -22.96 6.93
C CYS A 50 11.64 -23.58 8.32
N LYS A 51 10.57 -23.99 9.00
CA LYS A 51 10.67 -24.60 10.34
C LYS A 51 11.41 -25.94 10.33
N ASN A 52 11.21 -26.74 9.28
CA ASN A 52 11.76 -28.09 9.15
C ASN A 52 13.20 -28.06 8.63
N CYS A 53 13.41 -27.67 7.36
CA CYS A 53 14.73 -27.75 6.71
C CYS A 53 15.63 -26.51 6.94
N LYS A 54 15.18 -25.51 7.70
CA LYS A 54 15.89 -24.24 7.98
C LYS A 54 16.29 -23.40 6.75
N LYS A 55 15.87 -23.80 5.54
CA LYS A 55 16.10 -23.04 4.32
C LYS A 55 15.45 -21.66 4.43
N THR A 56 16.17 -20.65 3.97
CA THR A 56 15.75 -19.25 4.04
C THR A 56 15.27 -18.76 2.68
N ARG A 57 14.31 -17.85 2.67
CA ARG A 57 13.80 -17.22 1.45
C ARG A 57 13.44 -15.77 1.73
N GLU A 58 13.80 -14.87 0.83
CA GLU A 58 13.37 -13.48 0.88
C GLU A 58 12.21 -13.26 -0.12
N VAL A 59 11.16 -12.58 0.32
CA VAL A 59 9.97 -12.31 -0.49
C VAL A 59 9.66 -10.81 -0.50
N PRO A 60 9.53 -10.17 -1.67
CA PRO A 60 9.18 -8.76 -1.74
C PRO A 60 7.72 -8.52 -1.34
N CYS A 61 7.48 -7.44 -0.61
CA CYS A 61 6.15 -6.91 -0.33
C CYS A 61 5.60 -6.13 -1.54
N ARG A 62 4.28 -6.18 -1.72
CA ARG A 62 3.63 -5.34 -2.72
C ARG A 62 3.73 -3.84 -2.35
N PRO A 63 3.86 -2.93 -3.32
CA PRO A 63 3.91 -1.49 -3.06
C PRO A 63 2.60 -0.95 -2.47
N GLY A 64 2.66 0.25 -1.86
CA GLY A 64 1.49 0.90 -1.26
C GLY A 64 0.97 0.20 0.00
N LEU A 65 -0.31 -0.14 0.04
CA LEU A 65 -0.94 -0.78 1.22
C LEU A 65 -1.01 -2.32 1.10
N GLY A 66 -0.16 -2.92 0.26
CA GLY A 66 -0.07 -4.37 0.08
C GLY A 66 0.94 -5.05 1.01
N GLY A 67 0.70 -6.33 1.32
CA GLY A 67 1.61 -7.19 2.07
C GLY A 67 2.47 -8.11 1.19
N ALA A 68 3.24 -8.99 1.83
CA ALA A 68 3.93 -10.10 1.18
C ALA A 68 2.98 -11.28 0.93
N ILE A 69 3.21 -12.00 -0.16
CA ILE A 69 2.54 -13.28 -0.43
C ILE A 69 3.52 -14.39 -0.13
N VAL A 70 3.31 -15.06 0.99
CA VAL A 70 4.14 -16.18 1.42
C VAL A 70 3.80 -17.41 0.56
N PRO A 71 4.81 -18.04 -0.09
CA PRO A 71 4.61 -19.30 -0.80
C PRO A 71 4.10 -20.39 0.14
N ARG A 72 3.21 -21.27 -0.35
CA ARG A 72 2.66 -22.35 0.49
C ARG A 72 3.58 -23.57 0.61
N SER A 73 4.50 -23.76 -0.32
CA SER A 73 5.47 -24.86 -0.32
C SER A 73 6.87 -24.35 -0.04
N CYS A 74 7.71 -25.22 0.53
CA CYS A 74 9.14 -24.99 0.66
C CYS A 74 9.86 -25.37 -0.63
N ASP A 75 10.90 -24.62 -1.01
CA ASP A 75 11.76 -24.93 -2.18
C ASP A 75 12.83 -25.98 -1.86
N ASN A 76 12.66 -26.75 -0.78
CA ASN A 76 13.60 -27.82 -0.43
C ASN A 76 13.26 -29.09 -1.23
N ILE A 77 14.26 -29.67 -1.87
CA ILE A 77 14.13 -30.96 -2.53
C ILE A 77 14.55 -32.01 -1.48
N PRO A 78 13.64 -32.86 -1.01
CA PRO A 78 13.95 -33.85 0.02
C PRO A 78 15.00 -34.84 -0.48
N GLN A 79 16.03 -35.11 0.33
CA GLN A 79 16.99 -36.17 0.04
C GLN A 79 16.41 -37.54 0.40
N PRO A 80 16.95 -38.66 -0.14
CA PRO A 80 16.51 -40.00 0.21
C PRO A 80 16.60 -40.23 1.73
N GLY A 81 15.45 -40.45 2.38
CA GLY A 81 15.35 -40.63 3.84
C GLY A 81 14.92 -39.38 4.63
N GLU A 82 14.75 -38.23 3.98
CA GLU A 82 14.23 -37.01 4.61
C GLU A 82 12.73 -36.83 4.30
N GLU A 83 11.93 -36.52 5.32
CA GLU A 83 10.51 -36.22 5.12
C GLU A 83 10.35 -34.87 4.38
N PRO A 84 9.43 -34.78 3.40
CA PRO A 84 9.18 -33.54 2.71
C PRO A 84 8.64 -32.47 3.68
N CYS A 85 8.99 -31.21 3.42
CA CYS A 85 8.47 -30.11 4.23
C CYS A 85 6.93 -30.03 4.13
N PRO A 86 6.22 -29.82 5.25
CA PRO A 86 4.77 -29.70 5.25
C PRO A 86 4.31 -28.44 4.52
N LEU A 87 3.01 -28.35 4.24
CA LEU A 87 2.39 -27.14 3.69
C LEU A 87 2.45 -25.98 4.69
N ASP A 88 2.66 -24.77 4.19
CA ASP A 88 2.83 -23.54 4.96
C ASP A 88 3.93 -23.62 6.05
N PRO A 89 5.16 -24.09 5.73
CA PRO A 89 6.20 -24.35 6.73
C PRO A 89 7.01 -23.09 7.11
N TRP A 90 6.70 -21.95 6.49
CA TRP A 90 7.48 -20.73 6.60
C TRP A 90 7.19 -19.96 7.89
N MET A 91 8.25 -19.52 8.55
CA MET A 91 8.21 -18.57 9.65
C MET A 91 8.81 -17.25 9.18
N VAL A 92 8.09 -16.15 9.40
CA VAL A 92 8.62 -14.80 9.17
C VAL A 92 9.62 -14.48 10.27
N VAL A 93 10.80 -13.94 9.90
CA VAL A 93 11.81 -13.44 10.82
C VAL A 93 11.82 -11.91 10.71
N PRO A 94 11.15 -11.17 11.61
CA PRO A 94 11.07 -9.72 11.56
C PRO A 94 12.45 -9.06 11.63
N ASP A 95 13.34 -9.57 12.48
CA ASP A 95 14.66 -8.97 12.73
C ASP A 95 15.58 -8.92 11.50
N ARG A 96 15.35 -9.82 10.53
CA ARG A 96 16.10 -9.87 9.26
C ARG A 96 15.35 -9.28 8.09
N SER A 97 14.10 -8.87 8.29
CA SER A 97 13.27 -8.26 7.24
C SER A 97 13.65 -6.81 7.04
N GLN A 98 13.42 -6.29 5.83
CA GLN A 98 13.72 -4.91 5.50
C GLN A 98 12.46 -4.05 5.64
N TYR A 99 12.59 -2.87 6.23
CA TYR A 99 11.48 -1.97 6.50
C TYR A 99 11.76 -0.56 5.98
N VAL A 100 10.68 0.13 5.62
CA VAL A 100 10.67 1.56 5.33
C VAL A 100 9.56 2.23 6.10
N ASP A 101 9.74 3.52 6.38
CA ASP A 101 8.69 4.34 6.95
C ASP A 101 7.55 4.52 5.95
N GLN A 102 6.33 4.31 6.45
CA GLN A 102 5.09 4.55 5.73
C GLN A 102 4.15 5.40 6.58
N GLN A 103 3.47 6.32 5.92
CA GLN A 103 2.41 7.13 6.49
C GLN A 103 1.22 7.20 5.53
N THR A 104 0.02 7.11 6.08
CA THR A 104 -1.22 7.38 5.35
C THR A 104 -1.69 8.80 5.64
N LEU A 105 -2.01 9.56 4.59
CA LEU A 105 -2.66 10.87 4.67
C LEU A 105 -4.09 10.76 4.15
N LYS A 106 -4.97 11.65 4.62
CA LYS A 106 -6.30 11.86 4.06
C LYS A 106 -6.30 13.19 3.31
N LEU A 107 -6.58 13.14 2.01
CA LEU A 107 -6.74 14.31 1.17
C LEU A 107 -8.23 14.53 0.90
N GLN A 108 -8.68 15.76 1.05
CA GLN A 108 -10.02 16.19 0.69
C GLN A 108 -9.96 17.06 -0.56
N GLU A 109 -10.99 16.98 -1.41
CA GLU A 109 -11.09 17.89 -2.56
C GLU A 109 -11.16 19.35 -2.12
N ASN A 110 -10.73 20.28 -2.96
CA ASN A 110 -10.78 21.69 -2.62
C ASN A 110 -12.24 22.17 -2.57
N PRO A 111 -12.60 23.10 -1.68
CA PRO A 111 -13.97 23.58 -1.54
C PRO A 111 -14.53 24.21 -2.83
N GLU A 112 -13.67 24.81 -3.65
CA GLU A 112 -14.03 25.36 -4.97
C GLU A 112 -14.43 24.30 -6.00
N ASP A 113 -13.97 23.05 -5.85
CA ASP A 113 -14.25 21.94 -6.76
C ASP A 113 -15.51 21.15 -6.34
N VAL A 114 -16.10 21.47 -5.19
CA VAL A 114 -17.28 20.78 -4.64
C VAL A 114 -18.55 21.32 -5.30
N PRO A 115 -19.38 20.47 -5.95
CA PRO A 115 -20.66 20.88 -6.50
C PRO A 115 -21.62 21.36 -5.40
N THR A 116 -22.42 22.38 -5.71
CA THR A 116 -23.40 22.94 -4.78
C THR A 116 -24.37 21.87 -4.29
N GLY A 117 -24.48 21.73 -2.97
CA GLY A 117 -25.39 20.78 -2.33
C GLY A 117 -24.80 19.39 -2.08
N GLU A 118 -23.55 19.13 -2.48
CA GLU A 118 -22.85 17.88 -2.16
C GLU A 118 -21.84 18.05 -1.01
N LEU A 119 -21.53 16.94 -0.35
CA LEU A 119 -20.45 16.88 0.63
C LEU A 119 -19.09 16.64 -0.06
N PRO A 120 -18.02 17.24 0.45
CA PRO A 120 -16.68 17.07 -0.10
C PRO A 120 -16.17 15.63 0.03
N ARG A 121 -15.66 15.07 -1.06
CA ARG A 121 -15.05 13.73 -1.09
C ARG A 121 -13.62 13.76 -0.55
N ASN A 122 -13.21 12.64 0.04
CA ASN A 122 -11.85 12.42 0.49
C ASN A 122 -11.26 11.12 -0.10
N MET A 123 -9.94 11.04 -0.09
CA MET A 123 -9.19 9.89 -0.56
C MET A 123 -7.94 9.68 0.30
N LEU A 124 -7.51 8.43 0.40
CA LEU A 124 -6.30 8.05 1.11
C LEU A 124 -5.08 8.22 0.21
N LEU A 125 -4.01 8.78 0.78
CA LEU A 125 -2.69 8.82 0.18
C LEU A 125 -1.76 7.93 0.99
N SER A 126 -0.97 7.10 0.32
CA SER A 126 0.13 6.33 0.92
C SER A 126 1.43 7.00 0.55
N VAL A 127 2.19 7.39 1.57
CA VAL A 127 3.45 8.10 1.47
C VAL A 127 4.52 7.26 2.13
N ASP A 128 5.63 7.02 1.45
CA ASP A 128 6.71 6.15 1.91
C ASP A 128 8.05 6.93 1.95
N ARG A 129 8.98 6.49 2.81
CA ARG A 129 10.37 6.99 2.91
C ARG A 129 10.45 8.50 3.22
N HIS A 130 11.20 9.29 2.42
CA HIS A 130 11.52 10.70 2.70
C HIS A 130 10.32 11.64 2.64
N LEU A 131 9.20 11.19 2.08
CA LEU A 131 7.99 11.99 1.99
C LEU A 131 7.15 11.93 3.28
N VAL A 132 7.47 11.01 4.20
CA VAL A 132 6.77 10.88 5.48
C VAL A 132 7.06 12.10 6.37
N GLN A 133 6.07 12.54 7.16
CA GLN A 133 6.12 13.73 8.02
C GLN A 133 6.40 15.06 7.32
N THR A 134 6.40 15.12 5.99
CA THR A 134 6.62 16.37 5.25
C THR A 134 5.39 17.29 5.21
N ILE A 135 4.19 16.74 5.44
CA ILE A 135 2.92 17.45 5.28
C ILE A 135 2.18 17.52 6.61
N VAL A 136 1.68 18.72 6.93
CA VAL A 136 0.84 18.99 8.10
C VAL A 136 -0.64 19.11 7.68
N PRO A 137 -1.60 18.53 8.43
CA PRO A 137 -3.03 18.74 8.18
C PRO A 137 -3.41 20.22 8.10
N GLY A 138 -4.34 20.55 7.21
CA GLY A 138 -4.75 21.91 6.85
C GLY A 138 -4.04 22.47 5.62
N THR A 139 -3.00 21.81 5.13
CA THR A 139 -2.22 22.29 3.98
C THR A 139 -2.92 21.98 2.65
N ARG A 140 -3.00 22.97 1.76
CA ARG A 140 -3.34 22.79 0.33
C ARG A 140 -2.15 22.25 -0.42
N LEU A 141 -2.32 21.17 -1.17
CA LEU A 141 -1.23 20.50 -1.84
C LEU A 141 -1.69 19.79 -3.12
N THR A 142 -0.75 19.71 -4.06
CA THR A 142 -0.91 18.97 -5.30
C THR A 142 -0.03 17.74 -5.25
N VAL A 143 -0.63 16.57 -5.42
CA VAL A 143 0.04 15.27 -5.29
C VAL A 143 0.09 14.61 -6.64
N MET A 144 1.25 14.02 -6.94
CA MET A 144 1.37 13.08 -8.03
C MET A 144 1.55 11.67 -7.46
N GLY A 145 0.88 10.71 -8.07
CA GLY A 145 0.89 9.36 -7.53
C GLY A 145 0.18 8.36 -8.43
N ILE A 146 0.32 7.09 -8.07
CA ILE A 146 -0.33 6.00 -8.80
C ILE A 146 -1.65 5.70 -8.11
N TYR A 147 -2.75 5.79 -8.87
CA TYR A 147 -4.07 5.41 -8.37
C TYR A 147 -4.16 3.89 -8.25
N SER A 148 -4.37 3.39 -7.04
CA SER A 148 -4.34 1.97 -6.73
C SER A 148 -5.52 1.60 -5.84
N ILE A 149 -5.72 0.30 -5.64
CA ILE A 149 -6.82 -0.23 -4.84
C ILE A 149 -6.25 -1.24 -3.85
N PHE A 150 -6.81 -1.28 -2.65
CA PHE A 150 -6.49 -2.29 -1.66
C PHE A 150 -7.76 -2.93 -1.12
N GLN A 151 -7.65 -4.16 -0.68
CA GLN A 151 -8.70 -4.81 0.10
C GLN A 151 -8.50 -4.38 1.55
N ALA A 152 -9.37 -3.49 2.03
CA ALA A 152 -9.47 -3.28 3.46
C ALA A 152 -9.89 -4.61 4.08
N SER A 153 -9.10 -5.12 5.03
CA SER A 153 -9.49 -6.30 5.80
C SER A 153 -10.77 -5.96 6.56
N SER A 154 -11.91 -6.46 6.09
CA SER A 154 -13.10 -6.52 6.92
C SER A 154 -12.75 -7.35 8.14
N SER A 155 -13.01 -6.79 9.32
CA SER A 155 -12.94 -7.49 10.59
C SER A 155 -13.48 -8.91 10.43
N SER A 156 -12.71 -9.88 10.92
CA SER A 156 -13.07 -11.29 11.04
C SER A 156 -14.56 -11.48 11.33
N ASN A 157 -15.16 -12.48 10.67
CA ASN A 157 -16.45 -13.12 11.00
C ASN A 157 -17.75 -12.74 10.23
N SER A 158 -17.75 -12.53 8.90
CA SER A 158 -18.97 -12.85 8.14
C SER A 158 -18.77 -13.09 6.64
N HIS A 159 -19.23 -14.28 6.21
CA HIS A 159 -19.73 -14.64 4.88
C HIS A 159 -18.84 -14.39 3.65
N LYS A 160 -18.33 -15.51 3.11
CA LYS A 160 -17.87 -15.65 1.73
C LYS A 160 -19.06 -15.46 0.77
N GLY A 161 -19.39 -14.23 0.45
CA GLY A 161 -20.42 -13.92 -0.52
C GLY A 161 -20.41 -12.44 -0.89
N ALA A 162 -20.35 -12.18 -2.19
CA ALA A 162 -20.63 -10.92 -2.87
C ALA A 162 -19.58 -9.81 -2.81
N VAL A 163 -19.07 -9.48 -4.01
CA VAL A 163 -18.41 -8.23 -4.44
C VAL A 163 -17.29 -7.75 -3.53
N ALA A 164 -16.04 -8.05 -3.91
CA ALA A 164 -14.86 -7.50 -3.27
C ALA A 164 -14.77 -5.98 -3.54
N ILE A 165 -15.52 -5.17 -2.80
CA ILE A 165 -15.40 -3.71 -2.82
C ILE A 165 -13.99 -3.38 -2.33
N ARG A 166 -13.15 -2.91 -3.25
CA ARG A 166 -11.79 -2.47 -2.96
C ARG A 166 -11.79 -0.97 -2.75
N GLN A 167 -11.08 -0.52 -1.74
CA GLN A 167 -10.96 0.90 -1.46
C GLN A 167 -9.84 1.50 -2.32
N PRO A 168 -10.11 2.60 -3.05
CA PRO A 168 -9.08 3.30 -3.79
C PRO A 168 -8.19 4.13 -2.87
N TYR A 169 -6.94 4.30 -3.28
CA TYR A 169 -5.96 5.17 -2.65
C TYR A 169 -4.93 5.58 -3.69
N ILE A 170 -4.17 6.64 -3.41
CA ILE A 170 -3.05 7.04 -4.25
C ILE A 170 -1.74 6.72 -3.53
N ARG A 171 -0.84 6.02 -4.23
CA ARG A 171 0.54 5.89 -3.79
C ARG A 171 1.33 7.08 -4.33
N VAL A 172 1.82 7.93 -3.43
CA VAL A 172 2.60 9.13 -3.80
C VAL A 172 3.97 8.69 -4.32
N VAL A 173 4.40 9.30 -5.43
CA VAL A 173 5.70 9.02 -6.09
C VAL A 173 6.45 10.31 -6.37
#